data_AF-A0A3N5GEL4-F1
#
_entry.id   AF-A0A3N5GEL4-F1
#
_cell.length_a   1.000
_cell.length_b   1.000
_cell.length_c   1.000
_cell.angle_alpha   90.00
_cell.angle_beta   90.00
_cell.angle_gamma   90.00
#
_symmetry.space_group_name_H-M   'P 1'
#
loop_
_entity.id
_entity.type
_entity.pdbx_description
1 polymer ?
#
loop_
_entity_poly.entity_id
_entity_poly.type
_entity_poly.pdbx_seq_one_letter_code
_entity_poly.pdbx_strand_id
1 'polypeptide(L)' 'MTLNLSEINVCLSKTLAEWGIPGAAVAVVADGETYTQGYGVLAAGQPATVDADTIFAIGSTTKAFT' A
#
# COMPACT_ATOMS: atom_id res chain seq x y z
N MET A 1 -6.81 8.17 19.00
CA MET A 1 -5.58 7.36 19.08
C MET A 1 -4.81 7.66 17.80
N THR A 2 -3.60 8.20 17.87
CA THR A 2 -2.88 8.66 16.66
C THR A 2 -2.27 7.48 15.92
N LEU A 3 -2.32 7.52 14.59
CA LEU A 3 -1.69 6.51 13.74
C LEU A 3 -0.16 6.49 13.93
N ASN A 4 0.40 5.32 14.26
CA ASN A 4 1.86 5.15 14.35
C ASN A 4 2.46 4.83 12.97
N LEU A 5 2.82 5.89 12.23
CA LEU A 5 3.32 5.76 10.87
C LEU A 5 4.65 5.01 10.76
N SER A 6 5.50 5.06 11.78
CA SER A 6 6.80 4.37 11.74
C SER A 6 6.62 2.86 11.80
N GLU A 7 5.72 2.37 12.66
CA GLU A 7 5.37 0.96 12.74
C GLU A 7 4.72 0.44 11.46
N ILE A 8 3.82 1.23 10.86
CA ILE A 8 3.19 0.90 9.56
C ILE A 8 4.26 0.76 8.47
N ASN A 9 5.17 1.73 8.37
CA ASN A 9 6.25 1.70 7.38
C ASN A 9 7.16 0.48 7.53
N VAL A 10 7.54 0.14 8.77
CA VAL A 10 8.39 -1.03 9.06
C VAL A 10 7.66 -2.33 8.72
N CYS A 11 6.40 -2.45 9.13
CA CYS A 11 5.57 -3.60 8.84
C CYS A 11 5.46 -3.84 7.33
N LEU A 12 5.07 -2.82 6.56
CA LEU A 12 4.86 -2.93 5.12
C LEU A 12 6.16 -3.21 4.37
N SER A 13 7.25 -2.50 4.69
CA SER A 13 8.54 -2.73 4.04
C SER A 13 9.04 -4.16 4.27
N LYS A 14 8.84 -4.70 5.48
CA LYS A 14 9.20 -6.08 5.82
C LYS A 14 8.31 -7.09 5.08
N THR A 15 7.00 -6.91 5.10
CA THR A 15 6.06 -7.83 4.43
C THR A 15 6.28 -7.88 2.92
N LEU A 16 6.48 -6.74 2.26
CA LEU A 16 6.75 -6.71 0.82
C LEU A 16 8.02 -7.48 0.46
N ALA A 17 9.08 -7.32 1.26
CA ALA A 17 10.32 -8.05 1.08
C ALA A 17 10.16 -9.56 1.33
N GLU A 18 9.47 -9.95 2.41
CA GLU A 18 9.25 -11.36 2.76
C GLU A 18 8.41 -12.11 1.71
N TRP A 19 7.47 -11.42 1.07
CA TRP A 19 6.57 -12.02 0.08
C TRP A 19 7.04 -11.83 -1.36
N GLY A 20 8.17 -11.14 -1.59
CA GLY A 20 8.68 -10.86 -2.92
C GLY A 20 7.74 -9.99 -3.77
N ILE A 21 6.97 -9.11 -3.12
CA ILE A 21 6.02 -8.22 -3.80
C ILE A 21 6.76 -6.94 -4.23
N PRO A 22 6.75 -6.57 -5.53
CA PRO A 22 7.51 -5.41 -6.02
C PRO A 22 7.10 -4.07 -5.41
N GLY A 23 5.80 -3.89 -5.14
CA GLY A 23 5.26 -2.68 -4.54
C GLY A 23 3.78 -2.77 -4.23
N ALA A 24 3.30 -1.84 -3.42
CA ALA A 24 1.91 -1.72 -3.00
C ALA A 24 1.55 -0.27 -2.64
N ALA A 25 0.31 0.14 -2.91
CA ALA A 25 -0.28 1.35 -2.36
C ALA A 25 -1.16 0.98 -1.16
N VAL A 26 -0.99 1.69 -0.04
CA VAL A 26 -1.70 1.40 1.21
C VAL A 26 -2.40 2.64 1.72
N ALA A 27 -3.65 2.45 2.15
CA ALA A 27 -4.45 3.47 2.83
C ALA A 27 -4.93 2.94 4.19
N VAL A 28 -4.88 3.78 5.22
CA VAL A 28 -5.41 3.48 6.56
C VAL A 28 -6.31 4.63 6.99
N VAL A 29 -7.56 4.32 7.34
CA VAL A 29 -8.54 5.29 7.86
C VAL A 29 -8.87 4.89 9.29
N ALA A 30 -8.52 5.73 10.26
CA ALA A 30 -8.76 5.50 11.69
C ALA A 30 -8.94 6.82 12.41
N ASP A 31 -9.90 6.90 13.35
CA ASP A 31 -10.14 8.06 14.21
C ASP A 31 -10.26 9.41 13.48
N GLY A 32 -10.80 9.40 12.25
CA GLY A 32 -10.94 10.60 11.42
C GLY A 32 -9.66 11.03 10.70
N GLU A 33 -8.54 10.33 10.91
CA GLU A 33 -7.29 10.50 10.17
C GLU A 33 -7.23 9.51 8.99
N THR A 34 -6.65 9.97 7.89
CA THR A 34 -6.38 9.15 6.72
C THR A 34 -4.89 9.20 6.40
N TYR A 35 -4.28 8.03 6.34
CA TYR A 35 -2.92 7.83 5.86
C TYR A 35 -2.96 7.16 4.49
N THR A 36 -2.15 7.65 3.54
CA THR A 36 -1.96 7.02 2.23
C THR A 36 -0.50 7.06 1.86
N GLN A 37 0.05 5.96 1.33
CA GLN A 37 1.44 5.87 0.94
C GLN A 37 1.67 4.76 -0.09
N GLY A 38 2.58 5.00 -1.03
CA GLY A 38 3.11 3.98 -1.93
C GLY A 38 4.43 3.39 -1.43
N TYR A 39 4.64 2.10 -1.69
CA TYR A 39 5.83 1.35 -1.31
C TYR A 39 6.36 0.58 -2.51
N GLY A 40 7.68 0.60 -2.70
CA GLY A 40 8.35 -0.18 -3.75
C GLY A 40 8.13 0.37 -5.17
N VAL A 41 8.10 -0.53 -6.14
CA VAL A 41 8.08 -0.24 -7.58
C VAL A 41 6.89 -0.87 -8.29
N LEU A 42 6.45 -0.26 -9.39
CA LEU A 42 5.31 -0.72 -10.20
C LEU A 42 5.51 -2.12 -10.77
N ALA A 43 6.75 -2.47 -11.10
CA ALA A 43 7.11 -3.76 -11.66
C ALA A 43 8.53 -4.16 -11.24
N ALA A 44 8.75 -5.46 -11.06
CA ALA A 44 10.06 -6.00 -10.68
C ALA A 44 11.13 -5.58 -11.70
N GLY A 45 12.25 -5.03 -11.21
CA GLY A 45 13.36 -4.58 -12.03
C GLY A 45 13.14 -3.25 -12.76
N GLN A 46 12.00 -2.58 -12.57
CA GLN A 46 11.73 -1.25 -13.13
C GLN A 46 11.97 -0.15 -12.08
N PRO A 47 12.38 1.05 -12.49
CA PRO A 47 12.65 2.15 -11.55
C PRO A 47 11.40 2.92 -11.11
N ALA A 48 10.27 2.74 -11.80
CA ALA A 48 9.05 3.49 -11.52
C ALA A 48 8.45 3.06 -10.17
N THR A 49 8.24 4.01 -9.28
CA THR A 49 7.77 3.78 -7.91
C THR A 49 6.24 3.71 -7.84
N VAL A 50 5.73 2.97 -6.85
CA VAL A 50 4.31 3.07 -6.46
C VAL A 50 4.12 4.34 -5.62
N ASP A 51 3.03 5.07 -5.87
CA ASP A 51 2.54 6.17 -5.04
C ASP A 51 1.09 5.92 -4.59
N ALA A 52 0.51 6.86 -3.84
CA ALA A 52 -0.85 6.75 -3.34
C ALA A 52 -1.94 6.76 -4.43
N ASP A 53 -1.63 7.29 -5.62
CA ASP A 53 -2.55 7.42 -6.75
C ASP A 53 -2.40 6.29 -7.78
N THR A 54 -1.46 5.37 -7.57
CA THR A 54 -1.21 4.24 -8.46
C THR A 54 -2.41 3.30 -8.50
N ILE A 55 -2.91 3.03 -9.71
CA ILE A 55 -4.10 2.20 -9.94
C ILE A 55 -3.73 0.71 -9.94
N PHE A 56 -4.41 -0.06 -9.09
CA PHE A 56 -4.36 -1.53 -9.07
C PHE A 56 -5.74 -2.13 -9.37
N ALA A 57 -5.77 -3.28 -10.03
CA ALA A 57 -7.00 -4.04 -10.20
C ALA A 57 -7.41 -4.67 -8.86
N ILE A 58 -8.57 -4.29 -8.33
CA ILE A 58 -9.04 -4.74 -6.99
C ILE A 58 -9.77 -6.10 -7.02
N GLY A 59 -9.96 -6.69 -8.19
CA GLY A 59 -10.56 -8.03 -8.35
C GLY A 59 -11.93 -8.16 -7.70
N SER A 60 -12.11 -9.19 -6.88
CA SER A 60 -13.39 -9.51 -6.23
C SER A 60 -13.93 -8.44 -5.28
N THR A 61 -13.12 -7.46 -4.86
CA THR A 61 -13.60 -6.31 -4.09
C THR A 61 -14.64 -5.48 -4.86
N THR A 62 -14.64 -5.55 -6.20
CA THR A 62 -15.71 -4.98 -7.05
C THR A 62 -17.11 -5.50 -6.71
N LYS A 63 -17.26 -6.69 -6.10
CA LYS A 63 -18.54 -7.25 -5.68
C LYS A 63 -19.29 -6.37 -4.67
N ALA A 64 -18.60 -5.51 -3.93
CA ALA A 64 -19.24 -4.58 -3.01
C ALA A 64 -19.99 -3.44 -3.74
N PHE A 65 -19.76 -3.25 -5.04
CA PHE A 65 -20.30 -2.16 -5.86
C PHE A 65 -21.47 -2.59 -6.76
N THR A 66 -21.90 -3.85 -6.70
CA THR A 66 -22.99 -4.44 -7.48
C THR A 66 -23.95 -5.16 -6.55
#